data_AF-A0A7X1NYE9-F1
#
_entry.id   AF-A0A7X1NYE9-F1
#
_cell.length_a   1.000
_cell.length_b   1.000
_cell.length_c   1.000
_cell.angle_alpha   90.00
_cell.angle_beta   90.00
_cell.angle_gamma   90.00
#
_symmetry.space_group_name_H-M   'P 1'
#
loop_
_entity.id
_entity.type
_entity.pdbx_description
1 polymer ?
#
loop_
_entity_poly.entity_id
_entity_poly.type
_entity_poly.pdbx_seq_one_letter_code
_entity_poly.pdbx_strand_id
1 'polypeptide(L)'
;MSDAVRVYTTAAFAPLASEIKRFGALLWDEALSLFGEELVTHALRRKVCTVRDTPVGKVLYLLHQGRRLVGVTGSFTPTDAALMDDVCLRQAALKLEEAGFDLDLRSRKQSVIYTDGDRKVLVLARHAGYSFAALRRLYHALIETGEYSEIHLYSYLDPEALGKLARTLYEPVTSKPLDPQRLQLHRLDPPGMEAAATQITD
;
A
#
# COMPACT_ATOMS: atom_id res chain seq x y z
N MET A 1 20.51 37.37 -6.55
CA MET A 1 20.97 36.24 -7.36
C MET A 1 19.74 35.58 -7.94
N SER A 2 19.53 35.68 -9.25
CA SER A 2 18.35 35.12 -9.92
C SER A 2 18.45 33.60 -9.92
N ASP A 3 17.64 32.93 -9.11
CA ASP A 3 17.50 31.48 -9.17
C ASP A 3 17.09 31.11 -10.60
N ALA A 4 17.87 30.21 -11.22
CA ALA A 4 17.57 29.73 -12.55
C ALA A 4 16.22 29.01 -12.53
N VAL A 5 15.24 29.53 -13.26
CA VAL A 5 13.92 28.90 -13.38
C VAL A 5 14.10 27.53 -14.02
N ARG A 6 13.96 26.46 -13.24
CA ARG A 6 13.97 25.10 -13.78
C ARG A 6 12.66 24.84 -14.51
N VAL A 7 12.78 24.55 -15.80
CA VAL A 7 11.64 24.20 -16.64
C VAL A 7 11.58 22.68 -16.79
N TYR A 8 10.63 22.06 -16.10
CA TYR A 8 10.37 20.63 -16.23
C TYR A 8 9.58 20.31 -17.51
N THR A 9 10.13 19.42 -18.34
CA THR A 9 9.39 18.81 -19.44
C THR A 9 8.47 17.72 -18.89
N THR A 10 7.44 17.33 -19.66
CA THR A 10 6.50 16.28 -19.19
C THR A 10 7.19 14.94 -18.89
N ALA A 11 8.28 14.62 -19.62
CA ALA A 11 9.06 13.42 -19.40
C ALA A 11 9.77 13.40 -18.04
N ALA A 12 10.08 14.57 -17.46
CA ALA A 12 10.72 14.67 -16.16
C ALA A 12 9.86 14.10 -15.00
N PHE A 13 8.55 13.97 -15.19
CA PHE A 13 7.65 13.41 -14.18
C PHE A 13 7.50 11.89 -14.28
N ALA A 14 8.14 11.22 -15.24
CA ALA A 14 8.03 9.78 -15.44
C ALA A 14 8.48 8.96 -14.21
N PRO A 15 9.54 9.31 -13.47
CA PRO A 15 9.92 8.59 -12.25
C PRO A 15 8.84 8.65 -11.16
N LEU A 16 8.35 9.85 -10.82
CA LEU A 16 7.25 10.04 -9.88
C LEU A 16 5.99 9.27 -10.33
N ALA A 17 5.65 9.34 -11.62
CA ALA A 17 4.48 8.65 -12.13
C ALA A 17 4.64 7.12 -12.06
N SER A 18 5.85 6.61 -12.31
CA SER A 18 6.12 5.17 -12.23
C SER A 18 6.04 4.67 -10.80
N GLU A 19 6.50 5.48 -9.84
CA GLU A 19 6.42 5.18 -8.42
C GLU A 19 4.96 5.13 -7.94
N ILE A 20 4.16 6.13 -8.28
CA ILE A 20 2.72 6.12 -7.96
C ILE A 20 2.02 4.96 -8.68
N LYS A 21 2.37 4.64 -9.93
CA LYS A 21 1.79 3.49 -10.65
C LYS A 21 2.08 2.16 -9.96
N ARG A 22 3.27 2.02 -9.36
CA ARG A 22 3.71 0.77 -8.74
C ARG A 22 2.75 0.28 -7.67
N PHE A 23 2.20 1.20 -6.87
CA PHE A 23 1.28 0.88 -5.76
C PHE A 23 -0.11 1.48 -5.88
N GLY A 24 -0.32 2.43 -6.78
CA GLY A 24 -1.56 3.19 -6.99
C GLY A 24 -1.53 4.58 -6.36
N ALA A 25 -0.83 4.72 -5.23
CA ALA A 25 -0.77 5.94 -4.44
C ALA A 25 0.62 6.14 -3.77
N LEU A 26 0.91 7.38 -3.37
CA LEU A 26 2.12 7.76 -2.64
C LEU A 26 1.80 8.85 -1.62
N LEU A 27 2.34 8.79 -0.41
CA LEU A 27 2.14 9.87 0.57
C LEU A 27 2.86 11.14 0.12
N TRP A 28 2.31 12.29 0.51
CA TRP A 28 2.88 13.60 0.20
C TRP A 28 4.31 13.74 0.71
N ASP A 29 4.53 13.46 1.98
CA ASP A 29 5.86 13.61 2.60
C ASP A 29 6.88 12.64 1.99
N GLU A 30 6.45 11.42 1.65
CA GLU A 30 7.29 10.47 0.91
C GLU A 30 7.64 10.98 -0.49
N ALA A 31 6.67 11.55 -1.22
CA ALA A 31 6.91 12.11 -2.55
C ALA A 31 7.89 13.28 -2.48
N LEU A 32 7.76 14.15 -1.49
CA LEU A 32 8.70 15.25 -1.25
C LEU A 32 10.11 14.74 -0.96
N SER A 33 10.23 13.73 -0.10
CA SER A 33 11.51 13.14 0.28
C SER A 33 12.21 12.48 -0.93
N LEU A 34 11.47 11.71 -1.73
CA LEU A 34 12.03 10.93 -2.84
C LEU A 34 12.33 11.76 -4.09
N PHE A 35 11.52 12.78 -4.39
CA PHE A 35 11.58 13.49 -5.67
C PHE A 35 11.86 15.00 -5.55
N GLY A 36 11.83 15.53 -4.33
CA GLY A 36 12.01 16.96 -4.06
C GLY A 36 10.73 17.78 -4.28
N GLU A 37 10.56 18.80 -3.44
CA GLU A 37 9.37 19.66 -3.43
C GLU A 37 9.08 20.35 -4.77
N GLU A 38 10.13 20.80 -5.44
CA GLU A 38 10.01 21.51 -6.70
C GLU A 38 9.36 20.61 -7.78
N LEU A 39 9.85 19.38 -7.95
CA LEU A 39 9.31 18.44 -8.94
C LEU A 39 7.86 18.10 -8.63
N VAL A 40 7.54 17.81 -7.36
CA VAL A 40 6.18 17.44 -6.92
C VAL A 40 5.20 18.60 -7.15
N THR A 41 5.56 19.82 -6.76
CA THR A 41 4.73 21.01 -6.98
C THR A 41 4.52 21.26 -8.48
N HIS A 42 5.55 21.10 -9.30
CA HIS A 42 5.41 21.22 -10.76
C HIS A 42 4.53 20.11 -11.36
N ALA A 43 4.59 18.89 -10.85
CA ALA A 43 3.74 17.78 -11.30
C ALA A 43 2.25 18.05 -11.02
N LEU A 44 1.92 18.61 -9.85
CA LEU A 44 0.57 19.07 -9.51
C LEU A 44 0.08 20.16 -10.46
N ARG A 45 0.88 21.21 -10.67
CA ARG A 45 0.56 22.33 -11.57
C ARG A 45 0.31 21.85 -13.00
N ARG A 46 1.08 20.85 -13.45
CA ARG A 46 0.94 20.21 -14.76
C ARG A 46 -0.13 19.12 -14.81
N LYS A 47 -0.92 18.93 -13.74
CA LYS A 47 -1.99 17.93 -13.65
C LYS A 47 -1.52 16.50 -13.97
N VAL A 48 -0.27 16.17 -13.65
CA VAL A 48 0.25 14.80 -13.74
C VAL A 48 -0.36 13.95 -12.62
N CYS A 49 -0.36 14.50 -11.41
CA CYS A 49 -0.97 13.94 -10.22
C CYS A 49 -1.83 15.00 -9.53
N THR A 50 -2.59 14.58 -8.53
CA THR A 50 -3.26 15.48 -7.58
C THR A 50 -3.12 14.90 -6.18
N VAL A 51 -3.36 15.73 -5.17
CA VAL A 51 -3.39 15.34 -3.76
C VAL A 51 -4.84 15.17 -3.29
N ARG A 52 -5.04 14.29 -2.31
CA ARG A 52 -6.29 14.15 -1.57
C ARG A 52 -5.97 13.99 -0.08
N ASP A 53 -6.68 14.73 0.76
CA ASP A 53 -6.58 14.59 2.20
C ASP A 53 -7.34 13.32 2.64
N THR A 54 -6.67 12.45 3.38
CA THR A 54 -7.24 11.21 3.92
C THR A 54 -6.90 11.09 5.42
N PRO A 55 -7.55 10.19 6.16
CA PRO A 55 -7.20 9.92 7.55
C PRO A 55 -5.73 9.50 7.79
N VAL A 56 -5.03 8.96 6.78
CA VAL A 56 -3.60 8.59 6.88
C VAL A 56 -2.66 9.67 6.32
N GLY A 57 -3.20 10.87 6.06
CA GLY A 57 -2.46 12.02 5.54
C GLY A 57 -2.79 12.38 4.10
N LYS A 58 -1.98 13.27 3.54
CA LYS A 58 -2.10 13.72 2.14
C LYS A 58 -1.56 12.65 1.20
N VAL A 59 -2.40 12.18 0.29
CA VAL A 59 -2.05 11.11 -0.65
C VAL A 59 -2.07 11.62 -2.08
N LEU A 60 -0.97 11.41 -2.81
CA LEU A 60 -0.87 11.63 -4.24
C LEU A 60 -1.39 10.42 -5.02
N TYR A 61 -2.14 10.72 -6.09
CA TYR A 61 -2.51 9.75 -7.10
C TYR A 61 -2.46 10.36 -8.50
N LEU A 62 -2.34 9.50 -9.53
CA LEU A 62 -2.21 9.96 -10.91
C LEU A 62 -3.53 10.44 -11.49
N LEU A 63 -3.48 11.61 -12.12
CA LEU A 63 -4.51 12.08 -13.03
C LEU A 63 -4.31 11.46 -14.42
N HIS A 64 -5.26 11.71 -15.34
CA HIS A 64 -5.23 11.16 -16.68
C HIS A 64 -3.88 11.37 -17.41
N GLN A 65 -3.30 12.56 -17.30
CA GLN A 65 -2.01 12.87 -17.92
C GLN A 65 -0.87 12.02 -17.33
N GLY A 66 -0.79 11.90 -16.00
CA GLY A 66 0.22 11.04 -15.36
C GLY A 66 0.04 9.57 -15.70
N ARG A 67 -1.19 9.07 -15.73
CA ARG A 67 -1.50 7.69 -16.13
C ARG A 67 -1.01 7.39 -17.55
N ARG A 68 -1.21 8.32 -18.50
CA ARG A 68 -0.70 8.17 -19.87
C ARG A 68 0.83 8.10 -19.95
N LEU A 69 1.56 8.83 -19.09
CA LEU A 69 3.03 8.78 -19.06
C LEU A 69 3.57 7.39 -18.71
N VAL A 70 2.77 6.60 -17.99
CA VAL A 70 3.15 5.26 -17.54
C VAL A 70 2.35 4.16 -18.23
N GLY A 71 1.76 4.47 -19.39
CA GLY A 71 1.07 3.51 -20.25
C GLY A 71 -0.26 2.98 -19.69
N VAL A 72 -0.89 3.70 -18.75
CA VAL A 72 -2.17 3.31 -18.17
C VAL A 72 -3.31 4.07 -18.85
N THR A 73 -4.24 3.33 -19.44
CA THR A 73 -5.42 3.88 -20.11
C THR A 73 -6.65 3.92 -19.19
N GLY A 74 -7.60 4.80 -19.48
CA GLY A 74 -8.87 4.94 -18.74
C GLY A 74 -8.87 6.00 -17.63
N SER A 75 -10.05 6.57 -17.39
CA SER A 75 -10.29 7.47 -16.25
C SER A 75 -10.19 6.70 -14.94
N PHE A 76 -9.71 7.37 -13.90
CA PHE A 76 -9.59 6.80 -12.57
C PHE A 76 -9.84 7.90 -11.55
N THR A 77 -10.83 7.69 -10.71
CA THR A 77 -11.14 8.56 -9.57
C THR A 77 -11.24 7.65 -8.35
N PRO A 78 -10.19 7.54 -7.54
CA PRO A 78 -10.18 6.64 -6.39
C PRO A 78 -11.09 7.16 -5.27
N THR A 79 -11.54 6.25 -4.41
CA THR A 79 -12.12 6.58 -3.11
C THR A 79 -11.01 6.78 -2.08
N ASP A 80 -11.31 7.42 -0.95
CA ASP A 80 -10.33 7.54 0.16
C ASP A 80 -9.87 6.16 0.64
N ALA A 81 -10.81 5.23 0.81
CA ALA A 81 -10.50 3.85 1.21
C ALA A 81 -9.51 3.17 0.25
N ALA A 82 -9.69 3.35 -1.07
CA ALA A 82 -8.77 2.77 -2.05
C ALA A 82 -7.37 3.38 -1.96
N LEU A 83 -7.27 4.70 -1.78
CA LEU A 83 -5.97 5.37 -1.60
C LEU A 83 -5.26 4.91 -0.33
N MET A 84 -6.01 4.75 0.78
CA MET A 84 -5.45 4.27 2.04
C MET A 84 -4.99 2.80 1.95
N ASP A 85 -5.73 1.97 1.22
CA ASP A 85 -5.31 0.58 0.94
C ASP A 85 -4.04 0.54 0.09
N ASP A 86 -3.94 1.39 -0.94
CA ASP A 86 -2.76 1.49 -1.80
C ASP A 86 -1.51 1.96 -1.01
N VAL A 87 -1.68 2.92 -0.08
CA VAL A 87 -0.61 3.35 0.85
C VAL A 87 -0.23 2.22 1.82
N CYS A 88 -1.20 1.51 2.37
CA CYS A 88 -0.97 0.37 3.26
C CYS A 88 -0.18 -0.74 2.54
N LEU A 89 -0.51 -1.03 1.28
CA LEU A 89 0.19 -1.99 0.43
C LEU A 89 1.62 -1.56 0.13
N ARG A 90 1.83 -0.28 -0.18
CA ARG A 90 3.17 0.29 -0.35
C ARG A 90 4.02 0.07 0.90
N GLN A 91 3.52 0.41 2.08
CA GLN A 91 4.27 0.26 3.32
C GLN A 91 4.61 -1.20 3.63
N ALA A 92 3.66 -2.13 3.41
CA ALA A 92 3.93 -3.56 3.52
C ALA A 92 5.03 -4.01 2.56
N ALA A 93 4.95 -3.58 1.29
CA ALA A 93 5.92 -3.91 0.26
C ALA A 93 7.33 -3.39 0.60
N LEU A 94 7.46 -2.12 0.98
CA LEU A 94 8.75 -1.52 1.34
C LEU A 94 9.40 -2.27 2.52
N LYS A 95 8.63 -2.64 3.55
CA LYS A 95 9.16 -3.46 4.67
C LYS A 95 9.66 -4.83 4.21
N LEU A 96 9.00 -5.45 3.23
CA LEU A 96 9.43 -6.73 2.68
C LEU A 96 10.69 -6.57 1.81
N GLU A 97 10.79 -5.50 1.02
CA GLU A 97 12.01 -5.18 0.26
C GLU A 97 13.19 -4.90 1.18
N GLU A 98 12.98 -4.15 2.28
CA GLU A 98 13.98 -3.91 3.32
C GLU A 98 14.43 -5.21 4.02
N ALA A 99 13.52 -6.18 4.15
CA ALA A 99 13.84 -7.52 4.64
C ALA A 99 14.55 -8.41 3.59
N GLY A 100 14.74 -7.91 2.37
CA GLY A 100 15.49 -8.59 1.30
C GLY A 100 14.64 -9.47 0.37
N PHE A 101 13.31 -9.36 0.41
CA PHE A 101 12.44 -10.13 -0.48
C PHE A 101 12.31 -9.46 -1.85
N ASP A 102 12.39 -10.26 -2.92
CA ASP A 102 12.02 -9.82 -4.27
C ASP A 102 10.50 -9.97 -4.48
N LEU A 103 9.88 -8.90 -4.98
CA LEU A 103 8.42 -8.74 -4.99
C LEU A 103 7.85 -8.78 -6.41
N ASP A 104 6.88 -9.67 -6.62
CA ASP A 104 6.00 -9.65 -7.78
C ASP A 104 4.72 -8.85 -7.49
N LEU A 105 4.62 -7.68 -8.12
CA LEU A 105 3.48 -6.76 -8.07
C LEU A 105 2.56 -6.88 -9.30
N ARG A 106 2.89 -7.73 -10.28
CA ARG A 106 2.22 -7.77 -11.59
C ARG A 106 1.14 -8.83 -11.66
N SER A 107 1.34 -9.94 -10.95
CA SER A 107 0.47 -11.12 -11.04
C SER A 107 -0.95 -10.86 -10.53
N ARG A 108 -1.14 -9.96 -9.56
CA ARG A 108 -2.47 -9.66 -9.02
C ARG A 108 -2.56 -8.22 -8.52
N LYS A 109 -3.66 -7.56 -8.92
CA LYS A 109 -3.95 -6.18 -8.52
C LYS A 109 -4.20 -6.10 -7.01
N GLN A 110 -3.64 -5.08 -6.35
CA GLN A 110 -3.78 -4.83 -4.90
C GLN A 110 -3.26 -5.98 -4.01
N SER A 111 -2.16 -6.59 -4.44
CA SER A 111 -1.46 -7.59 -3.66
C SER A 111 0.02 -7.57 -4.03
N VAL A 112 0.83 -8.07 -3.12
CA VAL A 112 2.24 -8.35 -3.35
C VAL A 112 2.43 -9.86 -3.25
N ILE A 113 3.30 -10.43 -4.08
CA ILE A 113 3.69 -11.83 -3.97
C ILE A 113 5.20 -11.87 -3.81
N TYR A 114 5.69 -12.72 -2.93
CA TYR A 114 7.11 -13.03 -2.85
C TYR A 114 7.31 -14.53 -2.64
N THR A 115 8.53 -14.98 -2.85
CA THR A 115 8.92 -16.37 -2.65
C THR A 115 9.99 -16.44 -1.57
N ASP A 116 9.82 -17.35 -0.62
CA ASP A 116 10.80 -17.66 0.42
C ASP A 116 11.13 -19.17 0.37
N GLY A 117 12.25 -19.50 -0.28
CA GLY A 117 12.58 -20.87 -0.65
C GLY A 117 11.55 -21.45 -1.63
N ASP A 118 10.90 -22.55 -1.25
CA ASP A 118 9.82 -23.16 -2.04
C ASP A 118 8.42 -22.59 -1.69
N ARG A 119 8.35 -21.64 -0.76
CA ARG A 119 7.08 -21.09 -0.28
C ARG A 119 6.68 -19.87 -1.08
N LYS A 120 5.53 -19.94 -1.75
CA LYS A 120 4.93 -18.79 -2.43
C LYS A 120 3.96 -18.09 -1.47
N VAL A 121 4.25 -16.84 -1.14
CA VAL A 121 3.50 -16.06 -0.14
C VAL A 121 2.69 -14.98 -0.83
N LEU A 122 1.38 -14.93 -0.52
CA LEU A 122 0.51 -13.84 -0.93
C LEU A 122 0.38 -12.80 0.17
N VAL A 123 0.71 -11.56 -0.13
CA VAL A 123 0.58 -10.43 0.78
C VAL A 123 -0.61 -9.59 0.36
N LEU A 124 -1.51 -9.34 1.32
CA LEU A 124 -2.59 -8.37 1.20
C LEU A 124 -2.40 -7.28 2.24
N ALA A 125 -2.77 -6.06 1.88
CA ALA A 125 -2.74 -4.93 2.78
C ALA A 125 -4.05 -4.13 2.67
N ARG A 126 -4.67 -3.84 3.81
CA ARG A 126 -5.88 -3.00 3.90
C ARG A 126 -5.84 -2.16 5.15
N HIS A 127 -6.10 -0.87 5.01
CA HIS A 127 -6.02 0.06 6.13
C HIS A 127 -6.99 -0.33 7.26
N ALA A 128 -8.27 -0.56 6.94
CA ALA A 128 -9.32 -0.88 7.89
C ALA A 128 -9.49 -2.39 8.19
N GLY A 129 -8.52 -3.21 7.78
CA GLY A 129 -8.57 -4.66 7.99
C GLY A 129 -9.49 -5.39 7.00
N TYR A 130 -10.05 -6.51 7.45
CA TYR A 130 -10.60 -7.54 6.55
C TYR A 130 -11.91 -8.14 7.04
N SER A 131 -12.78 -8.47 6.08
CA SER A 131 -13.96 -9.29 6.34
C SER A 131 -13.57 -10.75 6.55
N PHE A 132 -13.97 -11.34 7.67
CA PHE A 132 -13.78 -12.76 7.96
C PHE A 132 -14.28 -13.68 6.85
N ALA A 133 -15.50 -13.43 6.33
CA ALA A 133 -16.08 -14.23 5.26
C ALA A 133 -15.28 -14.12 3.94
N ALA A 134 -14.70 -12.95 3.65
CA ALA A 134 -13.84 -12.78 2.49
C ALA A 134 -12.50 -13.52 2.66
N LEU A 135 -11.86 -13.39 3.83
CA LEU A 135 -10.60 -14.09 4.14
C LEU A 135 -10.76 -15.59 4.10
N ARG A 136 -11.85 -16.13 4.67
CA ARG A 136 -12.11 -17.56 4.67
C ARG A 136 -12.25 -18.12 3.25
N ARG A 137 -13.02 -17.42 2.39
CA ARG A 137 -13.15 -17.80 0.97
C ARG A 137 -11.81 -17.76 0.25
N LEU A 138 -11.02 -16.72 0.51
CA LEU A 138 -9.69 -16.58 -0.08
C LEU A 138 -8.75 -17.70 0.37
N TYR A 139 -8.73 -18.01 1.66
CA TYR A 139 -7.91 -19.08 2.24
C TYR A 139 -8.26 -20.43 1.60
N HIS A 140 -9.53 -20.80 1.53
CA HIS A 140 -9.95 -22.04 0.86
C HIS A 140 -9.55 -22.06 -0.63
N ALA A 141 -9.71 -20.94 -1.33
CA ALA A 141 -9.42 -20.88 -2.77
C ALA A 141 -7.92 -20.92 -3.11
N LEU A 142 -7.06 -20.44 -2.22
CA LEU A 142 -5.65 -20.18 -2.52
C LEU A 142 -4.67 -21.05 -1.73
N ILE A 143 -4.99 -21.32 -0.46
CA ILE A 143 -4.13 -22.08 0.46
C ILE A 143 -4.47 -23.57 0.38
N GLU A 144 -5.74 -23.95 0.40
CA GLU A 144 -6.13 -25.37 0.34
C GLU A 144 -5.94 -25.99 -1.05
N THR A 145 -5.93 -25.18 -2.11
CA THR A 145 -5.63 -25.60 -3.48
C THR A 145 -4.13 -25.70 -3.76
N GLY A 146 -3.28 -25.18 -2.85
CA GLY A 146 -1.83 -25.16 -3.01
C GLY A 146 -1.30 -24.08 -3.96
N GLU A 147 -2.14 -23.11 -4.39
CA GLU A 147 -1.67 -21.98 -5.20
C GLU A 147 -0.67 -21.10 -4.44
N TYR A 148 -0.89 -20.93 -3.14
CA TYR A 148 0.02 -20.25 -2.21
C TYR A 148 0.24 -21.10 -0.96
N SER A 149 1.44 -20.99 -0.41
CA SER A 149 1.83 -21.65 0.85
C SER A 149 1.23 -20.90 2.04
N GLU A 150 1.29 -19.57 1.99
CA GLU A 150 0.91 -18.67 3.07
C GLU A 150 0.22 -17.40 2.53
N ILE A 151 -0.63 -16.79 3.36
CA ILE A 151 -1.17 -15.45 3.18
C ILE A 151 -0.74 -14.58 4.36
N HIS A 152 -0.12 -13.43 4.08
CA HIS A 152 0.24 -12.43 5.08
C HIS A 152 -0.69 -11.22 4.92
N LEU A 153 -1.38 -10.86 6.00
CA LEU A 153 -2.36 -9.78 6.03
C LEU A 153 -1.81 -8.60 6.82
N TYR A 154 -1.59 -7.47 6.16
CA TYR A 154 -1.16 -6.22 6.78
C TYR A 154 -2.34 -5.26 6.96
N SER A 155 -2.38 -4.54 8.08
CA SER A 155 -3.40 -3.51 8.32
C SER A 155 -2.96 -2.45 9.33
N TYR A 156 -3.72 -1.36 9.38
CA TYR A 156 -3.61 -0.30 10.40
C TYR A 156 -4.52 -0.51 11.60
N LEU A 157 -5.09 -1.72 11.75
CA LEU A 157 -5.91 -2.03 12.92
C LEU A 157 -5.09 -1.84 14.20
N ASP A 158 -5.71 -1.19 15.19
CA ASP A 158 -5.16 -1.13 16.53
C ASP A 158 -5.02 -2.55 17.14
N PRO A 159 -4.24 -2.72 18.21
CA PRO A 159 -4.04 -4.03 18.85
C PRO A 159 -5.34 -4.73 19.28
N GLU A 160 -6.35 -3.98 19.71
CA GLU A 160 -7.61 -4.55 20.17
C GLU A 160 -8.42 -5.12 18.99
N ALA A 161 -8.55 -4.34 17.92
CA ALA A 161 -9.23 -4.74 16.69
C ALA A 161 -8.50 -5.90 15.99
N LEU A 162 -7.16 -5.88 15.98
CA LEU A 162 -6.36 -6.99 15.46
C LEU A 162 -6.57 -8.27 16.29
N GLY A 163 -6.62 -8.15 17.63
CA GLY A 163 -6.91 -9.26 18.53
C GLY A 163 -8.31 -9.85 18.31
N LYS A 164 -9.32 -9.00 18.06
CA LYS A 164 -10.68 -9.45 17.68
C LYS A 164 -10.67 -10.21 16.36
N LEU A 165 -9.95 -9.72 15.36
CA LEU A 165 -9.81 -10.40 14.07
C LEU A 165 -9.09 -11.75 14.22
N ALA A 166 -7.99 -11.79 14.98
CA ALA A 166 -7.23 -13.00 15.25
C ALA A 166 -8.10 -14.08 15.91
N ARG A 167 -8.85 -13.75 16.97
CA ARG A 167 -9.79 -14.68 17.61
C ARG A 167 -10.83 -15.20 16.64
N THR A 168 -11.36 -14.32 15.78
CA THR A 168 -12.35 -14.72 14.77
C THR A 168 -11.76 -15.69 13.74
N LEU A 169 -10.47 -15.57 13.39
CA LEU A 169 -9.80 -16.43 12.40
C LEU A 169 -9.33 -17.76 13.00
N TYR A 170 -8.73 -17.73 14.19
CA TYR A 170 -8.03 -18.88 14.78
C TYR A 170 -8.83 -19.59 15.88
N GLU A 171 -9.81 -18.91 16.49
CA GLU A 171 -10.68 -19.46 17.53
C GLU A 171 -12.18 -19.18 17.22
N PRO A 172 -12.67 -19.43 15.99
CA PRO A 172 -14.07 -19.20 15.65
C PRO A 172 -15.03 -20.09 16.45
N VAL A 173 -16.16 -19.52 16.86
CA VAL A 173 -17.20 -20.25 17.61
C VAL A 173 -17.93 -21.29 16.75
N THR A 174 -18.13 -21.01 15.46
CA THR A 174 -19.05 -21.78 14.59
C THR A 174 -18.39 -22.47 13.40
N SER A 175 -17.10 -22.24 13.13
CA SER A 175 -16.44 -22.72 11.92
C SER A 175 -15.09 -23.36 12.24
N LYS A 176 -14.48 -24.07 11.28
CA LYS A 176 -13.13 -24.62 11.48
C LYS A 176 -12.11 -23.47 11.59
N PRO A 177 -11.23 -23.45 12.60
CA PRO A 177 -10.10 -22.53 12.69
C PRO A 177 -9.26 -22.51 11.41
N LEU A 178 -8.76 -21.33 11.06
CA LEU A 178 -7.70 -21.19 10.05
C LEU A 178 -6.35 -21.47 10.69
N ASP A 179 -5.38 -21.92 9.88
CA ASP A 179 -4.04 -22.22 10.36
C ASP A 179 -3.23 -20.93 10.52
N PRO A 180 -2.78 -20.57 11.75
CA PRO A 180 -1.99 -19.35 11.97
C PRO A 180 -0.60 -19.39 11.31
N GLN A 181 -0.08 -20.56 10.94
CA GLN A 181 1.18 -20.66 10.20
C GLN A 181 0.99 -20.33 8.71
N ARG A 182 -0.22 -20.53 8.18
CA ARG A 182 -0.55 -20.31 6.76
C ARG A 182 -1.32 -19.03 6.51
N LEU A 183 -1.87 -18.41 7.55
CA LEU A 183 -2.51 -17.11 7.51
C LEU A 183 -1.97 -16.25 8.64
N GLN A 184 -1.11 -15.29 8.34
CA GLN A 184 -0.46 -14.43 9.33
C GLN A 184 -1.08 -13.03 9.34
N LEU A 185 -1.18 -12.43 10.53
CA LEU A 185 -1.66 -11.06 10.74
C LEU A 185 -0.50 -10.17 11.16
N HIS A 186 -0.33 -9.05 10.46
CA HIS A 186 0.69 -8.06 10.74
C HIS A 186 0.05 -6.69 10.92
N ARG A 187 0.49 -5.99 11.97
CA ARG A 187 0.15 -4.59 12.17
C ARG A 187 1.20 -3.72 11.49
N LEU A 188 0.72 -2.67 10.83
CA LEU A 188 1.53 -1.54 10.39
C LEU A 188 1.17 -0.33 11.24
N ASP A 189 2.12 0.58 11.36
CA ASP A 189 1.88 1.88 11.97
C ASP A 189 1.37 2.84 10.90
N PRO A 190 0.22 3.49 11.13
CA PRO A 190 -0.32 4.48 10.22
C PRO A 190 0.68 5.64 10.01
N PRO A 191 0.85 6.07 8.75
CA PRO A 191 1.64 7.25 8.45
C PRO A 191 1.13 8.48 9.22
N GLY A 192 2.06 9.30 9.72
CA GLY A 192 1.74 10.50 10.49
C GLY A 192 1.50 10.29 11.99
N MET A 193 1.51 9.05 12.51
CA MET A 193 1.46 8.81 13.96
C MET A 193 2.84 8.89 14.67
N GLU A 194 3.95 8.82 13.93
CA GLU A 194 5.29 9.01 14.51
C GLU A 194 5.49 10.43 15.05
N ALA A 195 4.84 11.44 14.47
CA ALA A 195 4.91 12.83 14.94
C ALA A 195 4.22 13.08 16.29
N ALA A 196 3.31 12.20 16.72
CA ALA A 196 2.59 12.34 17.99
C ALA A 196 3.33 11.73 19.19
N ALA A 197 4.23 10.76 18.96
CA ALA A 197 4.97 10.10 20.03
C ALA A 197 6.20 10.90 20.51
N THR A 198 6.72 11.82 19.68
CA THR A 198 7.90 12.65 20.01
C THR A 198 7.55 13.98 20.70
N GLN A 199 6.27 14.25 20.99
CA GLN A 199 5.84 15.50 21.66
C GLN A 199 5.41 15.31 23.13
N ILE A 200 5.71 14.16 23.74
CA ILE A 200 5.51 13.92 25.18
C ILE A 200 6.85 13.58 25.82
N THR A 201 7.83 14.47 25.68
CA THR A 201 9.01 14.52 26.54
C THR A 201 9.65 15.89 26.39
N ASP A 202 9.05 16.87 27.06
CA ASP A 202 9.71 18.05 27.61
C ASP A 202 8.96 18.49 28.88
#